data_AF-A0A952BIZ8-F1
#
_entry.id   AF-A0A952BIZ8-F1
#
_cell.length_a   1.000
_cell.length_b   1.000
_cell.length_c   1.000
_cell.angle_alpha   90.00
_cell.angle_beta   90.00
_cell.angle_gamma   90.00
#
_symmetry.space_group_name_H-M   'P 1'
#
loop_
_entity.id
_entity.type
_entity.pdbx_description
1 polymer ?
#
loop_
_entity_poly.entity_id
_entity_poly.type
_entity_poly.pdbx_seq_one_letter_code
_entity_poly.pdbx_strand_id
1 'polypeptide(L)' 'MAAVTVSIINLKGGVGKSTLAMILGEFLVFRYGKRVLLVDMDAQGNLSYCMVPAAHIETQAGQGRTIYHILKLALKGQ' A
#
# COMPACT_ATOMS: atom_id res chain seq x y z
N MET A 1 -5.49 14.67 -17.81
CA MET A 1 -5.48 13.24 -18.17
C MET A 1 -5.62 12.44 -16.87
N ALA A 2 -6.49 11.44 -16.83
CA ALA A 2 -6.68 10.61 -15.62
C ALA A 2 -5.51 9.62 -15.44
N ALA A 3 -5.26 9.20 -14.19
CA ALA A 3 -4.28 8.15 -13.91
C ALA A 3 -4.80 6.77 -14.38
N VAL A 4 -3.89 5.92 -14.86
CA VAL A 4 -4.21 4.52 -15.16
C VAL A 4 -4.18 3.72 -13.86
N THR A 5 -5.25 2.98 -13.56
CA THR A 5 -5.38 2.17 -12.35
C THR A 5 -5.28 0.69 -12.69
N VAL A 6 -4.38 -0.02 -12.00
CA VAL A 6 -4.18 -1.47 -12.14
C VAL A 6 -4.30 -2.10 -10.76
N SER A 7 -5.05 -3.21 -10.64
CA SER A 7 -5.18 -3.97 -9.40
C SER A 7 -4.65 -5.39 -9.59
N ILE A 8 -3.83 -5.85 -8.65
CA ILE A 8 -3.26 -7.21 -8.64
C ILE A 8 -3.95 -8.00 -7.54
N ILE A 9 -4.84 -8.91 -7.95
CA ILE A 9 -5.68 -9.68 -7.03
C ILE A 9 -5.53 -11.18 -7.30
N ASN A 10 -5.38 -11.96 -6.24
CA ASN A 10 -5.49 -13.41 -6.22
C ASN A 10 -5.83 -13.84 -4.78
N LEU A 11 -6.90 -14.63 -4.62
CA LEU A 11 -7.40 -15.06 -3.32
C LEU A 11 -6.48 -16.07 -2.62
N LYS A 12 -5.54 -16.70 -3.34
CA LYS A 12 -4.53 -17.59 -2.75
C LYS A 12 -3.38 -16.78 -2.13
N GLY A 13 -3.07 -17.07 -0.87
CA GLY A 13 -1.89 -16.54 -0.19
C GLY A 13 -0.56 -17.06 -0.78
N GLY A 14 0.52 -16.28 -0.65
CA GLY A 14 1.87 -16.75 -0.99
C GLY A 14 2.19 -16.88 -2.49
N VAL A 15 1.37 -16.33 -3.39
CA VAL A 15 1.55 -16.42 -4.86
C VAL A 15 2.33 -15.26 -5.48
N GLY A 16 2.99 -14.42 -4.68
CA GLY A 16 3.85 -13.33 -5.17
C GLY A 16 3.15 -12.03 -5.59
N LYS A 17 1.88 -11.81 -5.22
CA LYS A 17 1.11 -10.58 -5.59
C LYS A 17 1.82 -9.28 -5.20
N SER A 18 2.20 -9.15 -3.92
CA SER A 18 2.82 -7.94 -3.39
C SER A 18 4.18 -7.70 -4.04
N THR A 19 4.95 -8.77 -4.27
CA THR A 19 6.23 -8.72 -4.99
C THR A 19 6.05 -8.21 -6.42
N LEU A 20 5.03 -8.72 -7.14
CA LEU A 20 4.73 -8.24 -8.49
C LEU A 20 4.30 -6.77 -8.50
N ALA A 21 3.47 -6.35 -7.54
CA ALA A 21 3.04 -4.95 -7.41
C ALA A 21 4.24 -4.00 -7.19
N MET A 22 5.15 -4.38 -6.31
CA MET A 22 6.39 -3.66 -6.04
C MET A 22 7.26 -3.55 -7.30
N ILE A 23 7.61 -4.67 -7.92
CA ILE A 23 8.51 -4.71 -9.08
C ILE A 23 7.91 -3.94 -10.27
N LEU A 24 6.61 -4.08 -10.51
CA LEU A 24 5.93 -3.34 -11.58
C LEU A 24 6.00 -1.83 -11.35
N GLY A 25 5.75 -1.39 -10.11
CA GLY A 25 5.82 0.02 -9.75
C GLY A 25 7.22 0.60 -9.92
N GLU A 26 8.23 -0.07 -9.37
CA GLU A 26 9.64 0.31 -9.52
C GLU A 26 10.05 0.36 -10.99
N PHE A 27 9.72 -0.67 -11.76
CA PHE A 27 10.05 -0.71 -13.18
C PHE A 27 9.45 0.45 -13.95
N LEU A 28 8.19 0.81 -13.70
CA LEU A 28 7.54 1.96 -14.34
C LEU A 28 8.22 3.30 -13.98
N VAL A 29 8.68 3.45 -12.74
CA VAL A 29 9.46 4.63 -12.30
C VAL A 29 10.82 4.64 -12.98
N PHE A 30 11.63 3.59 -12.81
CA PHE A 30 13.02 3.56 -13.27
C PHE A 30 13.16 3.54 -14.79
N ARG A 31 12.31 2.77 -15.49
CA ARG A 31 12.45 2.56 -16.93
C ARG A 31 11.76 3.62 -17.78
N TYR A 32 10.68 4.22 -17.25
CA TYR A 32 9.80 5.12 -18.01
C TYR A 32 9.54 6.46 -17.32
N GLY A 33 10.15 6.74 -16.17
CA GLY A 33 9.99 8.01 -15.45
C GLY A 33 8.57 8.30 -15.00
N LYS A 34 7.75 7.27 -14.77
CA LYS A 34 6.34 7.45 -14.39
C LYS A 34 6.23 7.81 -12.91
N ARG A 35 5.26 8.66 -12.58
CA ARG A 35 4.82 8.84 -11.19
C ARG A 35 3.86 7.71 -10.85
N VAL A 36 4.24 6.87 -9.90
CA VAL A 36 3.47 5.69 -9.49
C VAL A 36 3.04 5.84 -8.04
N LEU A 37 1.77 5.53 -7.76
CA LEU A 37 1.24 5.37 -6.41
C LEU A 37 0.93 3.90 -6.18
N LEU A 38 1.60 3.30 -5.20
CA LEU A 38 1.29 1.96 -4.73
C LEU A 38 0.29 2.06 -3.56
N VAL A 39 -0.78 1.25 -3.63
CA VAL A 39 -1.79 1.18 -2.58
C VAL A 39 -1.87 -0.27 -2.11
N ASP A 40 -1.60 -0.49 -0.83
CA ASP A 40 -1.68 -1.81 -0.19
C ASP A 40 -3.02 -1.95 0.52
N MET A 41 -3.89 -2.79 -0.02
CA MET A 41 -5.21 -3.10 0.54
C MET A 41 -5.28 -4.52 1.11
N ASP A 42 -4.12 -5.18 1.29
CA ASP A 42 -4.04 -6.48 1.94
C ASP A 42 -3.83 -6.30 3.44
N ALA A 43 -4.65 -6.94 4.27
CA ALA A 43 -4.54 -6.88 5.73
C ALA A 43 -3.18 -7.39 6.24
N GLN A 44 -2.46 -8.20 5.45
CA GLN A 44 -1.12 -8.66 5.76
C GLN A 44 -0.06 -7.55 5.62
N GLY A 45 -0.34 -6.48 4.85
CA GLY A 45 0.54 -5.31 4.74
C GLY A 45 1.91 -5.58 4.08
N ASN A 46 2.07 -6.71 3.40
CA ASN A 46 3.38 -7.16 2.87
C ASN A 46 4.02 -6.13 1.93
N LEU A 47 3.23 -5.45 1.09
CA LEU A 47 3.77 -4.44 0.19
C LEU A 47 4.26 -3.22 0.99
N SER A 48 3.48 -2.78 1.98
CA SER A 48 3.85 -1.69 2.88
C SER A 48 5.14 -1.99 3.64
N TYR A 49 5.30 -3.19 4.19
CA TYR A 49 6.52 -3.58 4.92
C TYR A 49 7.77 -3.62 4.03
N CYS A 50 7.62 -3.98 2.75
CA CYS A 50 8.74 -3.96 1.81
C CYS A 50 9.15 -2.54 1.40
N MET A 51 8.19 -1.62 1.29
CA MET A 51 8.42 -0.29 0.69
C MET A 51 8.61 0.83 1.70
N VAL A 52 8.16 0.65 2.94
CA VAL A 52 8.17 1.70 3.96
C VAL A 52 9.01 1.25 5.15
N PRO A 53 10.01 2.06 5.58
CA PRO A 53 10.80 1.74 6.76
C PRO A 53 9.92 1.58 8.01
N ALA A 54 10.23 0.59 8.85
CA ALA A 54 9.47 0.30 10.08
C ALA A 54 9.31 1.53 10.98
N ALA A 55 10.37 2.32 11.17
CA ALA A 55 10.33 3.56 11.94
C ALA A 55 9.31 4.58 11.39
N HIS A 56 9.11 4.61 10.08
CA HIS A 56 8.10 5.48 9.46
C HIS A 56 6.68 4.96 9.75
N ILE A 57 6.47 3.64 9.71
CA ILE A 57 5.18 3.02 10.07
C ILE A 57 4.83 3.37 11.53
N GLU A 58 5.77 3.20 12.46
CA GLU A 58 5.60 3.54 13.87
C GLU A 58 5.29 5.02 14.07
N THR A 59 6.01 5.90 13.39
CA THR A 59 5.79 7.35 13.43
C THR A 59 4.38 7.71 12.98
N GLN A 60 3.92 7.17 11.85
CA GLN A 60 2.57 7.45 11.34
C GLN A 60 1.49 6.85 12.24
N ALA A 61 1.73 5.68 12.82
CA ALA A 61 0.84 5.06 13.80
C ALA A 61 0.71 5.92 15.08
N GLY A 62 1.82 6.41 15.63
CA GLY A 62 1.83 7.32 16.79
C GLY A 62 1.15 8.67 16.50
N GLN A 63 1.15 9.11 15.25
CA GLN A 63 0.45 10.33 14.80
C GLN A 63 -1.03 10.09 14.49
N GLY A 64 -1.56 8.88 14.69
CA GLY A 64 -2.97 8.59 14.43
C GLY A 64 -3.33 8.49 12.95
N ARG A 65 -2.36 8.23 12.06
CA ARG A 65 -2.52 8.24 10.59
C ARG A 65 -2.64 6.83 9.99
N THR A 66 -3.27 5.90 10.71
CA THR A 66 -3.53 4.54 10.22
C THR A 66 -5.01 4.34 9.91
N ILE A 67 -5.33 3.33 9.10
CA ILE A 67 -6.72 2.98 8.80
C ILE A 67 -7.52 2.68 10.08
N TYR A 68 -6.88 2.12 11.11
CA TYR A 68 -7.49 1.92 12.43
C TYR A 68 -8.04 3.22 13.01
N HIS A 69 -7.29 4.32 12.94
CA HIS A 69 -7.73 5.61 13.47
C HIS A 69 -8.90 6.19 12.65
N ILE A 70 -8.87 6.05 11.33
CA ILE A 70 -9.97 6.46 10.44
C ILE A 70 -11.24 5.67 10.77
N LEU A 71 -11.15 4.35 10.86
CA LEU A 71 -12.28 3.48 11.20
C LEU A 71 -12.82 3.79 12.61
N LYS A 72 -11.92 3.98 13.59
CA LYS A 72 -12.31 4.36 14.95
C LYS A 72 -13.05 5.70 14.99
N LEU A 73 -12.63 6.68 14.19
CA LEU A 73 -13.35 7.96 14.05
C LEU A 73 -14.72 7.76 13.41
N ALA A 74 -14.81 6.96 12.34
CA ALA A 74 -16.08 6.67 11.66
C ALA A 74 -17.09 5.94 12.57
N LEU A 75 -16.60 5.08 13.47
CA LEU A 75 -17.43 4.31 14.41
C LEU A 75 -17.83 5.07 15.67
N LYS A 76 -17.13 6.17 16.03
CA LYS A 76 -17.45 6.97 17.23
C LYS A 76 -18.79 7.73 17.15
N GLY A 77 -19.43 7.76 15.99
CA GLY A 77 -20.77 8.36 15.77
C GLY A 77 -21.91 7.34 15.67
N GLN A 78 -21.65 6.06 16.00
CA GLN A 78 -22.67 5.02 16.18
C GLN A 78 -22.91 4.73 17.65
#